data_AF-A0A4U8QAX1-F1
#
_entry.id   AF-A0A4U8QAX1-F1
#
_cell.length_a   1.000
_cell.length_b   1.000
_cell.length_c   1.000
_cell.angle_alpha   90.00
_cell.angle_beta   90.00
_cell.angle_gamma   90.00
#
_symmetry.space_group_name_H-M   'P 1'
#
loop_
_entity.id
_entity.type
_entity.pdbx_description
1 polymer ?
#
loop_
_entity_poly.entity_id
_entity_poly.type
_entity_poly.pdbx_seq_one_letter_code
_entity_poly.pdbx_strand_id
1 'polypeptide(L)' 'MTKMPVNFQSPEDIIKFVNIVSSYDYDVDLKCGHYVVDAKSLVSAFTLSNSTNIEMQIHGDDCNELLVHVAEYLCN' A
#
# COMPACT_ATOMS: atom_id res chain seq x y z
N MET A 1 -9.41 -9.34 6.17
CA MET A 1 -8.56 -8.13 6.24
C MET A 1 -7.17 -8.51 6.71
N THR A 2 -6.16 -8.27 5.87
CA THR A 2 -4.74 -8.52 6.14
C THR A 2 -4.03 -7.18 6.35
N LYS A 3 -3.08 -7.11 7.28
CA LYS A 3 -2.35 -5.88 7.60
C LYS A 3 -0.86 -6.13 7.53
N MET A 4 -0.15 -5.28 6.80
CA MET A 4 1.30 -5.39 6.62
C MET A 4 1.95 -4.02 6.75
N PRO A 5 3.04 -3.88 7.54
CA PRO A 5 3.86 -2.68 7.52
C PRO A 5 4.55 -2.53 6.16
N VAL A 6 4.58 -1.32 5.61
CA VAL A 6 5.23 -1.00 4.35
C VAL A 6 6.13 0.22 4.45
N ASN A 7 7.12 0.30 3.57
CA ASN A 7 8.02 1.43 3.47
C ASN A 7 8.34 1.74 1.99
N PHE A 8 8.29 3.02 1.62
CA PHE A 8 8.63 3.49 0.28
C PHE A 8 9.95 4.27 0.37
N GLN A 9 10.94 3.94 -0.47
CA GLN A 9 12.24 4.62 -0.47
C GLN A 9 12.25 5.85 -1.37
N SER A 10 11.34 5.92 -2.33
CA SER A 10 11.26 6.96 -3.33
C SER A 10 9.81 7.25 -3.76
N PRO A 11 9.52 8.45 -4.31
CA PRO A 11 8.23 8.72 -4.93
C PRO A 11 7.87 7.74 -6.06
N GLU A 12 8.88 7.24 -6.78
CA GLU A 12 8.71 6.25 -7.85
C GLU A 12 8.17 4.91 -7.33
N ASP A 13 8.52 4.52 -6.09
CA ASP A 13 8.00 3.32 -5.44
C ASP A 13 6.50 3.41 -5.24
N ILE A 14 5.98 4.59 -4.88
CA ILE A 14 4.54 4.81 -4.68
C ILE A 14 3.81 4.67 -6.00
N ILE A 15 4.36 5.20 -7.10
CA ILE A 15 3.75 5.07 -8.43
C ILE A 15 3.65 3.59 -8.83
N LYS A 16 4.73 2.82 -8.64
CA LYS A 16 4.75 1.38 -8.96
C LYS A 16 3.79 0.61 -8.06
N PHE A 17 3.83 0.85 -6.75
CA PHE A 17 2.94 0.24 -5.78
C PHE A 17 1.47 0.48 -6.13
N VAL A 18 1.09 1.73 -6.40
CA VAL A 18 -0.27 2.11 -6.80
C VAL A 18 -0.71 1.35 -8.06
N ASN A 19 0.17 1.24 -9.06
CA ASN A 19 -0.13 0.48 -10.29
C ASN A 19 -0.36 -1.01 -10.00
N ILE A 20 0.39 -1.61 -9.08
CA ILE A 20 0.22 -3.00 -8.66
C ILE A 20 -1.11 -3.18 -7.92
N VAL A 21 -1.37 -2.41 -6.86
CA VAL A 21 -2.60 -2.59 -6.06
C VAL A 21 -3.88 -2.28 -6.85
N SER A 22 -3.78 -1.43 -7.87
CA SER A 22 -4.91 -1.07 -8.75
C SER A 22 -5.34 -2.20 -9.67
N SER A 23 -4.51 -3.24 -9.89
CA SER A 23 -4.89 -4.39 -10.72
C SER A 23 -5.73 -5.43 -9.97
N TYR A 24 -6.01 -5.22 -8.68
CA TYR A 24 -6.79 -6.15 -7.85
C TYR A 24 -8.18 -5.57 -7.55
N ASP A 25 -9.18 -6.44 -7.46
CA ASP A 25 -10.60 -6.06 -7.34
C ASP A 25 -11.05 -5.72 -5.90
N TYR A 26 -10.21 -5.98 -4.89
CA TYR A 26 -10.50 -5.69 -3.49
C TYR A 26 -9.89 -4.37 -3.02
N ASP A 27 -10.44 -3.78 -1.96
CA ASP A 27 -9.95 -2.49 -1.45
C ASP A 27 -8.61 -2.65 -0.74
N VAL A 28 -7.76 -1.64 -0.90
CA VAL A 28 -6.46 -1.55 -0.23
C VAL A 28 -6.32 -0.14 0.31
N ASP A 29 -6.08 -0.01 1.61
CA ASP A 29 -5.82 1.26 2.28
C ASP A 29 -4.36 1.38 2.69
N LEU A 30 -3.85 2.62 2.70
CA LEU A 30 -2.63 2.99 3.42
C LEU A 30 -3.02 3.79 4.66
N LYS A 31 -2.51 3.35 5.81
CA LYS A 31 -2.73 4.01 7.10
C LYS A 31 -1.41 4.52 7.68
N CYS A 32 -1.40 5.77 8.14
CA CYS A 32 -0.31 6.34 8.92
C CYS A 32 -0.89 7.15 10.09
N GLY A 33 -0.79 6.62 11.31
CA GLY A 33 -1.42 7.22 12.49
C GLY A 33 -2.94 7.34 12.33
N HIS A 34 -3.43 8.58 12.22
CA HIS A 34 -4.85 8.91 12.02
C HIS A 34 -5.26 9.06 10.55
N TYR A 35 -4.29 9.11 9.63
CA TYR A 35 -4.55 9.22 8.20
C TYR A 35 -4.82 7.84 7.61
N VAL A 36 -5.91 7.70 6.88
CA VAL A 36 -6.25 6.53 6.07
C VAL A 36 -6.57 7.04 4.68
N VAL A 37 -5.92 6.49 3.66
CA VAL A 37 -6.09 6.89 2.26
C VAL A 37 -6.23 5.67 1.38
N ASP A 38 -6.92 5.84 0.26
CA ASP A 38 -7.08 4.80 -0.76
C ASP A 38 -5.73 4.55 -1.46
N ALA A 39 -5.22 3.32 -1.33
CA ALA A 39 -3.94 2.92 -1.90
C ALA A 39 -3.95 2.89 -3.44
N LYS A 40 -5.11 2.80 -4.08
CA LYS A 40 -5.27 2.81 -5.54
C LYS A 40 -5.30 4.22 -6.13
N SER A 41 -5.49 5.23 -5.30
CA SER A 41 -5.43 6.64 -5.72
C SER A 41 -4.03 7.18 -5.56
N LEU A 42 -3.31 7.34 -6.68
CA LEU A 42 -1.96 7.92 -6.70
C LEU A 42 -1.90 9.25 -5.95
N VAL A 43 -2.88 10.13 -6.16
CA VAL A 43 -2.93 11.44 -5.49
C VAL A 43 -3.00 11.29 -3.98
N SER A 44 -3.84 10.38 -3.47
CA SER A 44 -4.01 10.22 -2.03
C SER A 44 -2.85 9.44 -1.39
N ALA A 45 -2.31 8.42 -2.07
CA ALA A 45 -1.12 7.71 -1.62
C ALA A 45 0.12 8.62 -1.57
N PHE A 46 0.26 9.57 -2.52
CA PHE A 46 1.37 10.51 -2.54
C PHE A 46 1.43 11.42 -1.32
N THR A 47 0.29 11.66 -0.64
CA THR A 47 0.27 12.41 0.63
C THR A 47 1.08 11.74 1.73
N LEU A 48 1.32 10.43 1.62
CA LEU A 48 2.10 9.63 2.56
C LEU A 48 3.56 9.44 2.11
N SER A 49 4.00 10.09 1.02
CA SER A 49 5.34 9.85 0.42
C SER A 49 6.54 10.14 1.33
N ASN A 50 6.36 10.98 2.34
CA ASN A 50 7.38 11.30 3.34
C ASN A 50 7.02 10.79 4.74
N SER A 51 6.01 9.92 4.83
CA SER A 51 5.55 9.35 6.10
C SER A 51 6.35 8.11 6.46
N THR A 52 6.49 7.85 7.76
CA THR A 52 7.06 6.61 8.31
C THR A 52 5.96 5.82 9.01
N ASN A 53 6.19 4.52 9.23
CA ASN A 53 5.22 3.61 9.89
C ASN A 53 3.88 3.50 9.13
N ILE A 54 3.95 3.33 7.82
CA ILE A 54 2.77 3.12 6.98
C ILE A 54 2.33 1.66 7.13
N GLU A 55 1.04 1.43 7.36
CA GLU A 55 0.39 0.12 7.37
C GLU A 55 -0.49 -0.01 6.13
N MET A 56 -0.20 -1.00 5.28
CA MET A 56 -1.09 -1.43 4.21
C MET A 56 -2.18 -2.33 4.78
N GLN A 57 -3.44 -2.04 4.48
CA GLN A 57 -4.60 -2.85 4.88
C GLN A 57 -5.31 -3.37 3.64
N ILE A 58 -5.36 -4.69 3.48
CA ILE A 58 -5.99 -5.35 2.34
C ILE A 58 -7.35 -5.91 2.77
N HIS A 59 -8.42 -5.47 2.12
CA HIS A 59 -9.80 -5.86 2.38
C HIS A 59 -10.31 -6.89 1.37
N GLY A 60 -9.53 -7.95 1.16
CA GLY A 60 -9.88 -9.08 0.31
C GLY A 60 -9.69 -10.41 1.03
N ASP A 61 -10.32 -11.44 0.49
CA ASP A 61 -10.03 -12.84 0.81
C ASP A 61 -8.89 -13.33 -0.11
N ASP A 62 -7.97 -14.14 0.42
CA ASP A 62 -6.82 -14.70 -0.32
C ASP A 62 -5.95 -13.68 -1.08
N CYS A 63 -5.30 -12.76 -0.35
CA CYS A 63 -4.44 -11.73 -0.92
C CYS A 63 -2.97 -12.18 -1.14
N ASN A 64 -2.70 -13.49 -1.17
CA ASN A 64 -1.33 -14.01 -1.21
C ASN A 64 -0.58 -13.57 -2.47
N GLU A 65 -1.24 -13.52 -3.62
CA GLU A 65 -0.63 -13.07 -4.88
C GLU A 65 -0.19 -11.60 -4.80
N LEU A 66 -1.04 -10.71 -4.27
CA LEU A 66 -0.67 -9.32 -4.08
C LEU A 66 0.54 -9.18 -3.16
N LEU A 67 0.56 -9.91 -2.04
CA LEU A 67 1.69 -9.89 -1.09
C LEU A 67 3.02 -10.28 -1.76
N VAL A 68 2.99 -11.19 -2.74
CA VAL A 68 4.18 -11.54 -3.55
C VAL A 68 4.59 -10.35 -4.43
N HIS A 69 3.64 -9.69 -5.10
CA HIS A 69 3.95 -8.56 -5.98
C HIS A 69 4.39 -7.29 -5.26
N VAL A 70 3.95 -7.06 -4.02
CA VAL A 70 4.37 -5.91 -3.21
C VAL A 70 5.48 -6.23 -2.20
N ALA A 71 6.09 -7.42 -2.30
CA ALA A 71 7.08 -7.91 -1.34
C ALA A 71 8.25 -6.94 -1.11
N GLU A 72 8.66 -6.19 -2.14
CA GLU A 72 9.74 -5.21 -2.05
C GLU A 72 9.43 -4.01 -1.13
N TYR A 73 8.15 -3.73 -0.88
CA TYR A 73 7.71 -2.63 -0.02
C TYR A 73 7.40 -3.10 1.40
N LEU A 74 7.33 -4.41 1.66
CA LEU A 74 7.01 -4.95 2.98
C LEU A 74 8.19 -4.77 3.94
N CYS A 75 7.91 -4.34 5.17
CA CYS A 75 8.91 -4.35 6.23
C CYS A 75 9.07 -5.78 6.79
N ASN A 76 10.32 -6.20 7.02
CA ASN A 76 10.66 -7.45 7.73
C ASN A 76 10.20 -7.42 9.20
#